data_AF-A0A918HXK8-F1
#
_entry.id   AF-A0A918HXK8-F1
#
_cell.length_a   1.000
_cell.length_b   1.000
_cell.length_c   1.000
_cell.angle_alpha   90.00
_cell.angle_beta   90.00
_cell.angle_gamma   90.00
#
_symmetry.space_group_name_H-M   'P 1'
#
loop_
_entity.id
_entity.type
_entity.pdbx_description
1 polymer ?
#
loop_
_entity_poly.entity_id
_entity_poly.type
_entity_poly.pdbx_seq_one_letter_code
_entity_poly.pdbx_strand_id
1 'polypeptide(L)'
;MRTETPARPEANPAGPWTRRAVTAFRAGAWAWVLTGAGHLTLAVVSGPGPADPAGARAVAAMRAYEIEIGGVRRTLRDIDLGMSFAMATALIFGGAVCLLVARSAPALVTRSRSLSGLALAASLVVLGLSLALLPLPPVVLFSVAVVAFAGALAAARPAPSPAGP
;
A
#
# COMPACT_ATOMS: atom_id res chain seq x y z
N MET A 1 25.88 55.41 7.30
CA MET A 1 25.60 54.50 6.18
C MET A 1 25.71 53.08 6.72
N ARG A 2 24.59 52.44 7.10
CA ARG A 2 24.58 51.04 7.58
C ARG A 2 24.44 50.15 6.35
N THR A 3 25.47 49.36 6.08
CA THR A 3 25.43 48.31 5.06
C THR A 3 24.62 47.14 5.60
N GLU A 4 23.35 47.06 5.19
CA GLU A 4 22.52 45.88 5.42
C GLU A 4 23.13 44.70 4.68
N THR A 5 23.58 43.71 5.45
CA THR A 5 24.09 42.45 4.90
C THR A 5 22.89 41.63 4.44
N PRO A 6 22.80 41.21 3.17
CA PRO A 6 21.66 40.45 2.69
C PRO A 6 21.57 39.11 3.41
N ALA A 7 20.39 38.85 3.99
CA ALA A 7 20.08 37.60 4.68
C ALA A 7 20.30 36.41 3.72
N ARG A 8 21.16 35.46 4.14
CA ARG A 8 21.34 34.21 3.41
C ARG A 8 20.00 33.47 3.34
N PRO A 9 19.61 32.92 2.19
CA PRO A 9 18.41 32.10 2.09
C PRO A 9 18.52 30.94 3.08
N GLU A 10 17.55 30.82 3.99
CA GLU A 10 17.44 29.70 4.91
C GLU A 10 17.48 28.40 4.10
N ALA A 11 18.56 27.65 4.27
CA ALA A 11 18.73 26.36 3.63
C ALA A 11 17.55 25.46 4.02
N ASN A 12 16.88 24.90 3.02
CA ASN A 12 15.73 24.02 3.19
C ASN A 12 16.02 22.97 4.30
N PRO A 13 15.25 22.98 5.41
CA PRO A 13 15.62 22.29 6.66
C PRO A 13 15.65 20.76 6.55
N ALA A 14 15.13 20.18 5.45
CA ALA A 14 15.24 18.76 5.20
C ALA A 14 16.56 18.43 4.47
N GLY A 15 17.42 17.62 5.10
CA GLY A 15 18.58 17.06 4.43
C GLY A 15 18.19 16.19 3.22
N PRO A 16 19.10 15.98 2.25
CA PRO A 16 18.81 15.18 1.05
C PRO A 16 18.32 13.76 1.37
N TRP A 17 18.77 13.18 2.48
CA TRP A 17 18.34 11.86 2.98
C TRP A 17 16.89 11.84 3.45
N THR A 18 16.44 12.89 4.15
CA THR A 18 15.07 13.06 4.61
C THR A 18 14.09 13.10 3.43
N ARG A 19 14.45 13.86 2.38
CA ARG A 19 13.66 13.90 1.14
C ARG A 19 13.58 12.53 0.46
N ARG A 20 14.71 11.82 0.35
CA ARG A 20 14.77 10.48 -0.25
C ARG A 20 13.90 9.47 0.51
N ALA A 21 13.98 9.44 1.84
CA ALA A 21 13.18 8.54 2.67
C ALA A 21 11.67 8.76 2.48
N VAL A 22 11.23 10.02 2.52
CA VAL A 22 9.81 10.38 2.34
C VAL A 22 9.34 10.07 0.92
N THR A 23 10.14 10.36 -0.11
CA THR A 23 9.78 10.03 -1.50
C THR A 23 9.66 8.53 -1.72
N ALA A 24 10.61 7.74 -1.23
CA ALA A 24 10.56 6.28 -1.30
C ALA A 24 9.32 5.74 -0.56
N PHE A 25 9.05 6.24 0.64
CA PHE A 25 7.87 5.83 1.40
C PHE A 25 6.55 6.15 0.66
N ARG A 26 6.46 7.34 0.06
CA ARG A 26 5.28 7.74 -0.75
C ARG A 26 5.12 6.86 -1.99
N ALA A 27 6.22 6.45 -2.63
CA ALA A 27 6.16 5.55 -3.77
C ALA A 27 5.57 4.18 -3.38
N GLY A 28 6.00 3.60 -2.24
CA GLY A 28 5.42 2.36 -1.72
C GLY A 28 3.94 2.50 -1.37
N ALA A 29 3.58 3.63 -0.73
CA ALA A 29 2.18 3.92 -0.39
C ALA A 29 1.30 4.07 -1.64
N TRP A 30 1.79 4.73 -2.69
CA TRP A 30 1.07 4.81 -3.97
C TRP A 30 0.94 3.45 -4.65
N ALA A 31 1.95 2.58 -4.57
CA ALA A 31 1.83 1.22 -5.09
C ALA A 31 0.65 0.47 -4.44
N TRP A 32 0.45 0.58 -3.12
CA TRP A 32 -0.72 0.01 -2.45
C TRP A 32 -2.04 0.60 -2.94
N VAL A 33 -2.13 1.93 -3.07
CA VAL A 33 -3.34 2.60 -3.58
C VAL A 33 -3.67 2.13 -5.00
N LEU A 34 -2.66 2.10 -5.88
CA LEU A 34 -2.84 1.67 -7.26
C LEU A 34 -3.24 0.19 -7.36
N THR A 35 -2.66 -0.69 -6.53
CA THR A 35 -3.09 -2.09 -6.48
C THR A 35 -4.55 -2.22 -6.07
N GLY A 36 -4.95 -1.55 -4.98
CA GLY A 36 -6.32 -1.61 -4.50
C GLY A 36 -7.33 -1.00 -5.49
N ALA A 37 -7.00 0.16 -6.07
CA ALA A 37 -7.84 0.82 -7.08
C ALA A 37 -7.94 -0.01 -8.38
N GLY A 38 -6.83 -0.60 -8.82
CA GLY A 38 -6.81 -1.51 -9.97
C GLY A 38 -7.66 -2.74 -9.71
N HIS A 39 -7.55 -3.36 -8.53
CA HIS A 39 -8.38 -4.51 -8.15
C HIS A 39 -9.87 -4.15 -8.12
N LEU A 40 -10.23 -3.01 -7.53
CA LEU A 40 -11.61 -2.53 -7.48
C LEU A 40 -12.18 -2.27 -8.88
N THR A 41 -11.39 -1.62 -9.73
CA THR A 41 -11.78 -1.33 -11.12
C THR A 41 -12.01 -2.62 -11.89
N LEU A 42 -11.12 -3.60 -11.77
CA LEU A 42 -11.31 -4.91 -12.41
C LEU A 42 -12.54 -5.64 -11.84
N ALA A 43 -12.74 -5.64 -10.52
CA ALA A 43 -13.90 -6.28 -9.90
C ALA A 43 -15.24 -5.70 -10.39
N VAL A 44 -15.27 -4.39 -10.70
CA VAL A 44 -16.47 -3.70 -11.22
C VAL A 44 -16.61 -3.85 -12.73
N VAL A 45 -15.51 -3.71 -13.48
CA VAL A 45 -15.52 -3.67 -14.96
C VAL A 45 -15.50 -5.06 -15.59
N SER A 46 -15.04 -6.09 -14.89
CA SER A 46 -15.15 -7.51 -15.32
C SER A 46 -16.59 -8.04 -15.27
N GLY A 47 -17.57 -7.20 -15.62
CA GLY A 47 -18.91 -7.63 -16.03
C GLY A 47 -18.85 -8.58 -17.24
N PRO A 48 -20.00 -9.10 -17.69
CA PRO A 48 -20.07 -10.15 -18.71
C PRO A 48 -19.64 -9.61 -20.10
N GLY A 49 -18.33 -9.40 -20.30
CA GLY A 49 -17.71 -9.34 -21.61
C GLY A 49 -17.74 -10.71 -22.28
N PRO A 50 -17.30 -10.85 -23.55
CA PRO A 50 -17.36 -12.10 -24.29
C PRO A 50 -16.63 -13.20 -23.49
N ALA A 51 -17.43 -14.00 -22.79
CA ALA A 51 -16.93 -14.80 -21.69
C ALA A 51 -16.22 -16.02 -22.27
N ASP A 52 -14.99 -16.24 -21.81
CA ASP A 52 -14.44 -17.58 -21.78
C ASP A 52 -15.51 -18.52 -21.17
N PRO A 53 -15.95 -19.57 -21.91
CA PRO A 53 -16.96 -20.51 -21.44
C PRO A 53 -16.58 -21.20 -20.12
N ALA A 54 -15.27 -21.33 -19.82
CA ALA A 54 -14.83 -21.86 -18.54
C ALA A 54 -15.11 -20.87 -17.40
N GLY A 55 -14.75 -19.59 -17.56
CA GLY A 55 -15.08 -18.53 -16.61
C GLY A 55 -16.59 -18.41 -16.32
N ALA A 56 -17.45 -18.49 -17.35
CA ALA A 56 -18.90 -18.43 -17.17
C ALA A 56 -19.43 -19.61 -16.32
N ARG A 57 -18.92 -20.83 -16.55
CA ARG A 57 -19.27 -22.02 -15.76
C ARG A 57 -18.82 -21.89 -14.30
N ALA A 58 -17.62 -21.36 -14.07
CA ALA A 58 -17.11 -21.15 -12.70
C ALA A 58 -17.99 -20.15 -11.93
N VAL A 59 -18.35 -19.02 -12.54
CA VAL A 59 -19.23 -18.02 -11.91
C VAL A 59 -20.62 -18.61 -11.63
N ALA A 60 -21.18 -19.40 -12.55
CA ALA A 60 -22.46 -20.07 -12.33
C ALA A 60 -22.41 -21.04 -11.15
N ALA A 61 -21.35 -21.84 -11.03
CA ALA A 61 -21.14 -22.74 -9.90
C ALA A 61 -21.02 -21.99 -8.56
N MET A 62 -20.29 -20.86 -8.53
CA MET A 62 -20.18 -20.03 -7.32
C MET A 62 -21.52 -19.41 -6.88
N ARG A 63 -22.42 -19.11 -7.83
CA ARG A 63 -23.75 -18.59 -7.52
C ARG A 63 -24.70 -19.68 -7.02
N ALA A 64 -24.52 -20.91 -7.47
CA ALA A 64 -25.35 -22.04 -7.05
C ALA A 64 -25.00 -22.56 -5.64
N TYR A 65 -23.78 -22.28 -5.15
CA TYR A 65 -23.33 -22.71 -3.84
C TYR A 65 -23.65 -21.68 -2.75
N GLU A 66 -24.54 -22.02 -1.83
CA GLU A 66 -24.91 -21.19 -0.69
C GLU A 66 -24.17 -21.60 0.58
N ILE A 67 -23.76 -20.60 1.36
CA ILE A 67 -23.13 -20.75 2.67
C ILE A 67 -23.96 -19.96 3.68
N GLU A 68 -24.31 -20.61 4.79
CA GLU A 68 -25.01 -19.98 5.90
C GLU A 68 -24.01 -19.61 7.00
N ILE A 69 -23.91 -18.32 7.32
CA ILE A 69 -23.00 -17.81 8.36
C ILE A 69 -23.84 -16.95 9.31
N GLY A 70 -23.96 -17.39 10.57
CA GLY A 70 -24.72 -16.65 11.59
C GLY A 70 -26.19 -16.42 11.22
N GLY A 71 -26.83 -17.37 10.54
CA GLY A 71 -28.23 -17.27 10.08
C GLY A 71 -28.45 -16.43 8.81
N VAL A 72 -27.39 -15.90 8.20
CA VAL A 72 -27.46 -15.18 6.92
C VAL A 72 -26.94 -16.09 5.81
N ARG A 73 -27.76 -16.33 4.79
CA ARG A 73 -27.36 -17.07 3.59
C ARG A 73 -26.72 -16.14 2.57
N ARG A 74 -25.56 -16.55 2.05
CA ARG A 74 -24.83 -15.86 0.99
C ARG A 74 -24.31 -16.87 -0.01
N THR A 75 -24.29 -16.49 -1.29
CA THR A 75 -23.63 -17.33 -2.29
C THR A 75 -22.12 -17.24 -2.14
N LEU A 76 -21.37 -18.25 -2.59
CA LEU A 76 -19.92 -18.17 -2.66
C LEU A 76 -19.47 -16.97 -3.50
N ARG A 77 -20.25 -16.60 -4.52
CA ARG A 77 -19.99 -15.40 -5.33
C ARG A 77 -20.10 -14.10 -4.54
N ASP A 78 -21.08 -13.98 -3.65
CA ASP A 78 -21.23 -12.79 -2.81
C ASP A 78 -20.07 -12.64 -1.83
N ILE A 79 -19.62 -13.77 -1.27
CA ILE A 79 -18.50 -13.82 -0.32
C ILE A 79 -17.20 -13.43 -1.03
N ASP A 80 -16.94 -14.01 -2.21
CA ASP A 80 -15.78 -13.69 -3.04
C ASP A 80 -15.71 -12.20 -3.39
N LEU A 81 -16.82 -11.62 -3.89
CA LEU A 81 -16.90 -10.18 -4.18
C LEU A 81 -16.72 -9.33 -2.92
N GLY A 82 -17.37 -9.71 -1.82
CA GLY A 82 -17.25 -9.00 -0.54
C GLY A 82 -15.81 -8.96 -0.04
N MET A 83 -15.11 -10.10 -0.10
CA MET A 83 -13.69 -10.20 0.26
C MET A 83 -12.81 -9.37 -0.68
N SER A 84 -13.03 -9.44 -2.00
CA SER A 84 -12.34 -8.61 -2.98
C SER A 84 -12.49 -7.11 -2.69
N PHE A 85 -13.71 -6.65 -2.41
CA PHE A 85 -13.96 -5.25 -2.07
C PHE A 85 -13.32 -4.85 -0.74
N ALA A 86 -13.40 -5.69 0.28
CA ALA A 86 -12.75 -5.44 1.56
C ALA A 86 -11.23 -5.32 1.41
N MET A 87 -10.59 -6.24 0.67
CA MET A 87 -9.15 -6.20 0.41
C MET A 87 -8.72 -4.96 -0.38
N ALA A 88 -9.42 -4.62 -1.47
CA ALA A 88 -9.14 -3.42 -2.24
C ALA A 88 -9.25 -2.16 -1.39
N THR A 89 -10.32 -2.06 -0.60
CA THR A 89 -10.56 -0.94 0.31
C THR A 89 -9.44 -0.84 1.35
N ALA A 90 -9.05 -1.96 1.97
CA ALA A 90 -7.97 -1.99 2.95
C ALA A 90 -6.63 -1.50 2.36
N LEU A 91 -6.28 -1.92 1.13
CA LEU A 91 -5.07 -1.45 0.44
C LEU A 91 -5.12 0.05 0.12
N ILE A 92 -6.26 0.55 -0.38
CA ILE A 92 -6.43 1.97 -0.70
C ILE A 92 -6.30 2.81 0.57
N PHE A 93 -7.04 2.48 1.63
CA PHE A 93 -7.01 3.24 2.87
C PHE A 93 -5.67 3.10 3.60
N GLY A 94 -5.06 1.91 3.61
CA GLY A 94 -3.72 1.71 4.15
C GLY A 94 -2.69 2.60 3.46
N GLY A 95 -2.69 2.61 2.12
CA GLY A 95 -1.84 3.49 1.33
C GLY A 95 -2.13 4.98 1.56
N ALA A 96 -3.41 5.37 1.63
CA ALA A 96 -3.82 6.74 1.91
C ALA A 96 -3.39 7.23 3.30
N VAL A 97 -3.49 6.38 4.32
CA VAL A 97 -2.97 6.66 5.67
C VAL A 97 -1.46 6.86 5.62
N CYS A 98 -0.72 6.01 4.92
CA CYS A 98 0.71 6.20 4.72
C CYS A 98 1.02 7.54 4.02
N LEU A 99 0.29 7.89 2.96
CA LEU A 99 0.45 9.18 2.28
C LEU A 99 0.14 10.38 3.20
N LEU A 100 -0.90 10.27 4.03
CA LEU A 100 -1.26 11.29 5.01
C LEU A 100 -0.16 11.44 6.07
N VAL A 101 0.38 10.33 6.60
CA VAL A 101 1.49 10.37 7.56
C VAL A 101 2.74 10.99 6.92
N ALA A 102 3.07 10.64 5.68
CA ALA A 102 4.20 11.22 4.96
C ALA A 102 4.06 12.75 4.76
N ARG A 103 2.82 13.24 4.63
CA ARG A 103 2.51 14.67 4.49
C ARG A 103 2.50 15.40 5.84
N SER A 104 1.80 14.86 6.83
CA SER A 104 1.47 15.55 8.07
C SER A 104 2.48 15.29 9.20
N ALA A 105 3.15 14.14 9.17
CA ALA A 105 4.10 13.73 10.20
C ALA A 105 5.35 13.05 9.58
N PRO A 106 6.10 13.72 8.68
CA PRO A 106 7.26 13.14 8.00
C PRO A 106 8.38 12.69 8.95
N ALA A 107 8.40 13.20 10.19
CA ALA A 107 9.29 12.75 11.26
C ALA A 107 9.08 11.25 11.58
N LEU A 108 7.86 10.72 11.48
CA LEU A 108 7.58 9.30 11.73
C LEU A 108 8.20 8.37 10.67
N VAL A 109 8.36 8.85 9.44
CA VAL A 109 9.02 8.12 8.35
C VAL A 109 10.54 8.22 8.46
N THR A 110 11.05 9.35 8.96
CA THR A 110 12.47 9.70 8.86
C THR A 110 13.26 9.43 10.13
N ARG A 111 12.64 9.56 11.31
CA ARG A 111 13.23 9.32 12.64
C ARG A 111 12.81 8.01 13.29
N SER A 112 11.79 7.33 12.76
CA SER A 112 11.38 6.01 13.24
C SER A 112 11.43 4.99 12.11
N ARG A 113 11.90 3.79 12.43
CA ARG A 113 11.92 2.65 11.52
C ARG A 113 10.65 1.82 11.56
N SER A 114 9.81 2.00 12.58
CA SER A 114 8.67 1.12 12.84
C SER A 114 7.63 1.16 11.73
N LEU A 115 7.27 2.36 11.25
CA LEU A 115 6.24 2.49 10.21
C LEU A 115 6.71 1.92 8.85
N SER A 116 7.92 2.30 8.41
CA SER A 116 8.52 1.76 7.19
C SER A 116 8.76 0.25 7.29
N GLY A 117 9.14 -0.24 8.47
CA GLY A 117 9.32 -1.67 8.74
C GLY A 117 8.01 -2.45 8.71
N LEU A 118 6.95 -1.92 9.31
CA LEU A 118 5.61 -2.52 9.26
C LEU A 118 5.07 -2.57 7.82
N ALA A 119 5.19 -1.46 7.08
CA ALA A 119 4.77 -1.41 5.68
C ALA A 119 5.58 -2.35 4.78
N LEU A 120 6.88 -2.48 5.03
CA LEU A 120 7.73 -3.46 4.36
C LEU A 120 7.31 -4.90 4.68
N ALA A 121 7.12 -5.23 5.96
CA ALA A 121 6.69 -6.56 6.38
C ALA A 121 5.34 -6.95 5.76
N ALA A 122 4.35 -6.05 5.81
CA ALA A 122 3.07 -6.25 5.14
C ALA A 122 3.25 -6.45 3.63
N SER A 123 4.09 -5.66 2.97
CA SER A 123 4.34 -5.80 1.53
C SER A 123 5.04 -7.12 1.17
N LEU A 124 5.95 -7.62 2.01
CA LEU A 124 6.62 -8.91 1.81
C LEU A 124 5.64 -10.08 1.95
N VAL A 125 4.77 -10.05 2.97
CA VAL A 125 3.73 -11.07 3.14
C VAL A 125 2.83 -11.12 1.92
N VAL A 126 2.33 -9.97 1.46
CA VAL A 126 1.42 -9.91 0.32
C VAL A 126 2.14 -10.23 -0.99
N LEU A 127 3.42 -9.88 -1.15
CA LEU A 127 4.23 -10.30 -2.29
C LEU A 127 4.40 -11.82 -2.34
N GLY A 128 4.68 -12.46 -1.20
CA GLY A 128 4.78 -13.92 -1.10
C GLY A 128 3.47 -14.60 -1.51
N LEU A 129 2.33 -14.09 -1.02
CA LEU A 129 1.01 -14.57 -1.45
C LEU A 129 0.77 -14.32 -2.95
N SER A 130 1.20 -13.17 -3.47
CA SER A 130 1.03 -12.83 -4.88
C SER A 130 1.83 -13.76 -5.79
N LEU A 131 3.07 -14.10 -5.43
CA LEU A 131 3.91 -15.03 -6.18
C LEU A 131 3.33 -16.45 -6.19
N ALA A 132 2.66 -16.85 -5.12
CA ALA A 132 2.07 -18.18 -5.01
C ALA A 132 0.69 -18.30 -5.70
N LEU A 133 -0.11 -17.23 -5.70
CA LEU A 133 -1.55 -17.34 -5.96
C LEU A 133 -2.08 -16.37 -7.03
N LEU A 134 -1.34 -15.33 -7.41
CA LEU A 134 -1.88 -14.23 -8.20
C LEU A 134 -1.16 -14.07 -9.55
N PRO A 135 -1.83 -13.48 -10.55
CA PRO A 135 -1.19 -13.14 -11.83
C PRO A 135 -0.13 -12.04 -11.66
N LEU A 136 0.60 -11.77 -12.73
CA LEU A 136 1.77 -10.90 -12.74
C LEU A 136 1.54 -9.44 -12.23
N PRO A 137 0.40 -8.76 -12.48
CA PRO A 137 0.29 -7.34 -12.12
C PRO A 137 0.42 -7.05 -10.61
N PRO A 138 -0.27 -7.78 -9.70
CA PRO A 138 -0.01 -7.69 -8.26
C PRO A 138 1.46 -7.90 -7.87
N VAL A 139 2.14 -8.89 -8.48
CA VAL A 139 3.55 -9.19 -8.18
C VAL A 139 4.45 -7.98 -8.45
N VAL A 140 4.24 -7.30 -9.58
CA VAL A 140 5.02 -6.11 -9.96
C VAL A 140 4.79 -4.98 -8.95
N LEU A 141 3.54 -4.66 -8.64
CA LEU A 141 3.22 -3.55 -7.74
C LEU A 141 3.69 -3.80 -6.30
N PHE A 142 3.57 -5.03 -5.79
CA PHE A 142 4.10 -5.36 -4.46
C PHE A 142 5.63 -5.44 -4.44
N SER A 143 6.28 -5.82 -5.54
CA SER A 143 7.73 -5.72 -5.66
C SER A 143 8.20 -4.26 -5.59
N VAL A 144 7.50 -3.35 -6.29
CA VAL A 144 7.74 -1.90 -6.18
C VAL A 144 7.55 -1.42 -4.74
N ALA A 145 6.47 -1.85 -4.07
CA ALA A 145 6.21 -1.48 -2.69
C ALA A 145 7.33 -1.96 -1.74
N VAL A 146 7.78 -3.20 -1.89
CA VAL A 146 8.90 -3.77 -1.11
C VAL A 146 10.17 -2.96 -1.30
N VAL A 147 10.59 -2.71 -2.54
CA VAL A 147 11.81 -1.93 -2.83
C VAL A 147 11.70 -0.52 -2.27
N ALA A 148 10.53 0.11 -2.42
CA ALA A 148 10.29 1.47 -1.96
C ALA A 148 10.29 1.59 -0.42
N PHE A 149 9.60 0.70 0.29
CA PHE A 149 9.58 0.70 1.76
C PHE A 149 10.92 0.25 2.35
N ALA A 150 11.64 -0.68 1.71
CA ALA A 150 13.00 -1.03 2.09
C ALA A 150 13.95 0.18 1.93
N GLY A 151 13.83 0.92 0.82
CA GLY A 151 14.58 2.16 0.60
C GLY A 151 14.27 3.23 1.64
N ALA A 152 12.99 3.40 2.00
CA ALA A 152 12.58 4.31 3.06
C ALA A 152 13.14 3.90 4.44
N LEU A 153 13.09 2.60 4.76
CA LEU A 153 13.61 2.04 6.01
C LEU A 153 15.13 2.21 6.13
N ALA A 154 15.86 1.97 5.04
CA ALA A 154 17.32 2.13 4.97
C ALA A 154 17.74 3.60 5.08
N ALA A 155 16.96 4.53 4.50
CA ALA A 155 17.23 5.96 4.56
C ALA A 155 16.80 6.62 5.88
N ALA A 156 15.95 5.96 6.68
CA ALA A 156 15.56 6.45 8.00
C ALA A 156 16.75 6.49 8.96
N ARG A 157 16.92 7.61 9.66
CA ARG A 157 17.95 7.82 10.67
C ARG A 157 17.28 8.00 12.04
N PRO A 158 17.23 6.94 12.85
CA PRO A 158 16.72 7.02 14.21
C PRO A 158 17.45 8.12 14.98
N ALA A 159 16.72 8.88 15.79
CA ALA A 159 17.36 9.72 16.79
C ALA A 159 18.20 8.82 17.72
N PRO A 160 19.41 9.25 18.13
CA PRO A 160 20.18 8.49 19.10
C PRO A 160 19.31 8.27 20.35
N SER A 161 19.30 7.03 20.83
CA SER A 161 18.60 6.71 22.09
C SER A 161 19.22 7.57 23.18
N PRO A 162 18.43 8.26 24.03
CA PRO A 162 19.00 8.89 25.21
C PRO A 162 19.71 7.78 25.98
N ALA A 163 21.02 7.95 26.21
CA ALA A 163 21.77 7.07 27.08
C ALA A 163 20.99 6.98 28.40
N GLY A 164 20.63 5.77 28.80
CA GLY A 164 19.95 5.55 30.07
C GLY A 164 20.82 6.04 31.23
N PRO A 165 20.20 6.45 32.35
CA PRO A 165 20.93 6.87 33.54
C PRO A 165 21.88 5.78 34.08
#